data_AF-A0A3N0YGR0-F1
#
_entry.id   AF-A0A3N0YGR0-F1
#
_cell.length_a   1.000
_cell.length_b   1.000
_cell.length_c   1.000
_cell.angle_alpha   90.00
_cell.angle_beta   90.00
_cell.angle_gamma   90.00
#
_symmetry.space_group_name_H-M   'P 1'
#
loop_
_entity.id
_entity.type
_entity.pdbx_description
1 polymer ?
#
loop_
_entity_poly.entity_id
_entity_poly.type
_entity_poly.pdbx_seq_one_letter_code
_entity_poly.pdbx_strand_id
1 'polypeptide(L)'
;MPERQGGGGDSKWNYALLVPMLGLAAFRWIWSKQSQKEINDAKIKIQKNLHLKLQALASEKEKLMKENSDIKLECDDLKDKISRFHEALKKGKEQNQEAEVLGHVENWLEERQDFFCSNVLHHSRRERMEKNLLVYVAKQPLLAHLEMKNDLSDIFKNDRSCAEYLNADLKKNGCLMYLRYWKVQLALQQHKRAEAAILGIQTKK
;
A
#
# COMPACT_ATOMS: atom_id res chain seq x y z
N MET A 1 75.17 91.55 -19.50
CA MET A 1 73.98 90.69 -19.29
C MET A 1 73.46 90.24 -20.65
N PRO A 2 72.94 89.01 -20.81
CA PRO A 2 72.25 88.23 -19.78
C PRO A 2 72.90 86.90 -19.39
N GLU A 3 72.33 86.40 -18.32
CA GLU A 3 72.70 85.35 -17.39
C GLU A 3 72.04 84.02 -17.80
N ARG A 4 72.70 82.89 -17.56
CA ARG A 4 72.02 81.63 -17.24
C ARG A 4 72.80 80.87 -16.18
N GLN A 5 72.25 80.90 -14.97
CA GLN A 5 72.60 80.03 -13.87
C GLN A 5 72.29 78.57 -14.24
N GLY A 6 73.21 77.67 -13.92
CA GLY A 6 73.00 76.23 -13.95
C GLY A 6 73.59 75.64 -12.68
N GLY A 7 72.75 75.50 -11.65
CA GLY A 7 73.12 74.98 -10.34
C GLY A 7 73.41 73.48 -10.37
N GLY A 8 74.54 73.10 -9.78
CA GLY A 8 74.90 71.72 -9.47
C GLY A 8 74.86 71.51 -7.96
N GLY A 9 73.91 70.72 -7.47
CA GLY A 9 73.73 70.41 -6.06
C GLY A 9 73.22 68.99 -5.84
N ASP A 10 74.15 68.13 -5.43
CA ASP A 10 74.04 66.91 -4.60
C ASP A 10 72.81 65.98 -4.71
N SER A 11 72.98 64.82 -5.36
CA SER A 11 71.96 63.78 -5.54
C SER A 11 72.29 62.45 -4.81
N LYS A 12 73.30 62.42 -3.92
CA LYS A 12 73.84 61.15 -3.38
C LYS A 12 72.96 60.50 -2.31
N TRP A 13 72.19 61.28 -1.54
CA TRP A 13 71.26 60.78 -0.51
C TRP A 13 69.88 60.38 -1.05
N ASN A 14 69.55 60.72 -2.29
CA ASN A 14 68.24 60.43 -2.90
C ASN A 14 68.07 58.93 -3.22
N TYR A 15 69.17 58.23 -3.47
CA TYR A 15 69.18 56.79 -3.72
C TYR A 15 68.82 55.94 -2.50
N ALA A 16 69.13 56.42 -1.28
CA ALA A 16 68.86 55.69 -0.03
C ALA A 16 67.36 55.54 0.27
N LEU A 17 66.51 56.46 -0.24
CA LEU A 17 65.04 56.40 -0.14
C LEU A 17 64.38 55.75 -1.36
N LEU A 18 64.97 55.90 -2.55
CA LEU A 18 64.44 55.31 -3.78
C LEU A 18 64.57 53.78 -3.82
N VAL A 19 65.70 53.23 -3.35
CA VAL A 19 65.94 51.77 -3.38
C VAL A 19 64.92 50.99 -2.52
N PRO A 20 64.63 51.39 -1.26
CA PRO A 20 63.56 50.77 -0.46
C PRO A 20 62.17 50.93 -1.08
N MET A 21 61.86 52.09 -1.66
CA MET A 21 60.56 52.36 -2.31
C MET A 21 60.33 51.47 -3.53
N LEU A 22 61.36 51.30 -4.37
CA LEU A 22 61.33 50.38 -5.52
C LEU A 22 61.20 48.92 -5.06
N GLY A 23 61.90 48.53 -3.99
CA GLY A 23 61.77 47.21 -3.38
C GLY A 23 60.35 46.92 -2.86
N LEU A 24 59.72 47.88 -2.17
CA LEU A 24 58.34 47.77 -1.70
C LEU A 24 57.34 47.71 -2.86
N ALA A 25 57.54 48.49 -3.91
CA ALA A 25 56.70 48.45 -5.11
C ALA A 25 56.82 47.10 -5.84
N ALA A 26 58.03 46.59 -6.01
CA ALA A 26 58.29 45.28 -6.60
C ALA A 26 57.71 44.14 -5.73
N PHE A 27 57.89 44.20 -4.41
CA PHE A 27 57.30 43.22 -3.48
C PHE A 27 55.77 43.26 -3.50
N ARG A 28 55.17 44.46 -3.47
CA ARG A 28 53.72 44.65 -3.59
C ARG A 28 53.20 44.12 -4.93
N TRP A 29 53.94 44.30 -6.03
CA TRP A 29 53.60 43.75 -7.33
C TRP A 29 53.70 42.22 -7.37
N ILE A 30 54.80 41.65 -6.86
CA ILE A 30 55.02 40.19 -6.76
C ILE A 30 53.93 39.55 -5.89
N TRP A 31 53.66 40.13 -4.72
CA TRP A 31 52.65 39.64 -3.78
C TRP A 31 51.23 39.77 -4.35
N SER A 32 50.91 40.91 -4.98
CA SER A 32 49.63 41.10 -5.67
C SER A 32 49.44 40.06 -6.77
N LYS A 33 50.46 39.83 -7.61
CA LYS A 33 50.43 38.83 -8.67
C LYS A 33 50.24 37.40 -8.14
N GLN A 34 50.93 37.04 -7.06
CA GLN A 34 50.81 35.74 -6.41
C GLN A 34 49.43 35.55 -5.76
N SER A 35 48.93 36.56 -5.06
CA SER A 35 47.59 36.56 -4.47
C SER A 35 46.50 36.42 -5.53
N GLN A 36 46.61 37.16 -6.65
CA GLN A 36 45.67 37.05 -7.77
C GLN A 36 45.64 35.63 -8.35
N LYS A 37 46.81 34.97 -8.43
CA LYS A 37 46.92 33.59 -8.90
C LYS A 37 46.19 32.63 -7.98
N GLU A 38 46.41 32.72 -6.67
CA GLU A 38 45.75 31.88 -5.67
C GLU A 38 44.22 32.07 -5.68
N ILE A 39 43.75 33.31 -5.82
CA ILE A 39 42.32 33.62 -5.96
C ILE A 39 41.75 32.98 -7.24
N ASN A 40 42.47 33.07 -8.35
CA ASN A 40 42.04 32.48 -9.62
C ASN A 40 42.02 30.95 -9.54
N ASP A 41 43.03 30.33 -8.94
CA ASP A 41 43.11 28.88 -8.74
C ASP A 41 41.96 28.38 -7.84
N ALA A 42 41.68 29.09 -6.74
CA ALA A 42 40.54 28.80 -5.88
C ALA A 42 39.20 28.95 -6.62
N LYS A 43 39.05 30.02 -7.43
CA LYS A 43 37.84 30.25 -8.24
C LYS A 43 37.63 29.14 -9.26
N ILE A 44 38.68 28.71 -9.96
CA ILE A 44 38.61 27.59 -10.92
C ILE A 44 38.22 26.29 -10.19
N LYS A 45 38.81 26.02 -9.02
CA LYS A 45 38.48 24.83 -8.23
C LYS A 45 37.02 24.83 -7.77
N ILE A 46 36.51 25.97 -7.30
CA ILE A 46 35.11 26.14 -6.91
C ILE A 46 34.20 25.95 -8.14
N GLN A 47 34.52 26.57 -9.28
CA GLN A 47 33.74 26.40 -10.50
C GLN A 47 33.69 24.95 -10.98
N LYS A 48 34.83 24.24 -10.96
CA LYS A 48 34.88 22.81 -11.30
C LYS A 48 34.02 21.98 -10.35
N ASN A 49 34.16 22.19 -9.04
CA ASN A 49 33.36 21.47 -8.04
C ASN A 49 31.87 21.75 -8.18
N LEU A 50 31.49 23.01 -8.44
CA LEU A 50 30.11 23.40 -8.68
C LEU A 50 29.56 22.68 -9.92
N HIS A 51 30.33 22.68 -11.02
CA HIS A 51 29.93 22.01 -12.26
C HIS A 51 29.74 20.49 -12.06
N LEU A 52 30.67 19.84 -11.37
CA LEU A 52 30.57 18.42 -11.02
C LEU A 52 29.34 18.12 -10.16
N LYS A 53 29.05 18.95 -9.16
CA LYS A 53 27.86 18.81 -8.31
C LYS A 53 26.57 19.02 -9.10
N LEU A 54 26.53 20.01 -9.98
CA LEU A 54 25.37 20.27 -10.85
C LEU A 54 25.11 19.11 -11.81
N GLN A 55 26.18 18.56 -12.41
CA GLN A 55 26.07 17.39 -13.29
C GLN A 55 25.59 16.15 -12.54
N ALA A 56 26.12 15.90 -11.34
CA ALA A 56 25.68 14.79 -10.49
C ALA A 56 24.19 14.93 -10.13
N LEU A 57 23.76 16.12 -9.69
CA LEU A 57 22.37 16.41 -9.33
C LEU A 57 21.43 16.30 -10.54
N ALA A 58 21.87 16.73 -11.73
CA ALA A 58 21.11 16.55 -12.96
C ALA A 58 20.92 15.06 -13.29
N SER A 59 21.98 14.25 -13.17
CA SER A 59 21.89 12.80 -13.39
C SER A 59 21.01 12.09 -12.37
N GLU A 60 21.02 12.55 -11.11
CA GLU A 60 20.16 12.02 -10.05
C GLU A 60 18.69 12.37 -10.30
N LYS A 61 18.41 13.63 -10.69
CA LYS A 61 17.06 14.06 -11.05
C LYS A 61 16.50 13.25 -12.22
N GLU A 62 17.31 12.96 -13.23
CA GLU A 62 16.90 12.14 -14.38
C GLU A 62 16.54 10.71 -13.95
N LYS A 63 17.34 10.10 -13.08
CA LYS A 63 17.04 8.78 -12.50
C LYS A 63 15.73 8.80 -11.72
N LEU A 64 15.56 9.77 -10.83
CA LEU A 64 14.32 9.92 -10.04
C LEU A 64 13.09 10.18 -10.90
N MET A 65 13.24 10.90 -12.01
CA MET A 65 12.14 11.11 -12.97
C MET A 65 11.73 9.80 -13.64
N LYS A 66 12.70 8.96 -14.01
CA LYS A 66 12.43 7.63 -14.59
C LYS A 66 11.78 6.69 -13.58
N GLU A 67 12.31 6.62 -12.37
CA GLU A 67 11.72 5.83 -11.28
C GLU A 67 10.28 6.29 -10.98
N ASN A 68 10.03 7.60 -10.93
CA ASN A 68 8.68 8.13 -10.74
C ASN A 68 7.73 7.77 -11.90
N SER A 69 8.21 7.76 -13.14
CA SER A 69 7.36 7.33 -14.27
C SER A 69 7.01 5.85 -14.18
N ASP A 70 7.97 5.01 -13.79
CA ASP A 70 7.77 3.57 -13.65
C ASP A 70 6.79 3.28 -12.50
N ILE A 71 6.98 3.91 -11.34
CA ILE A 71 6.07 3.82 -10.19
C ILE A 71 4.65 4.28 -10.58
N LYS A 72 4.52 5.34 -11.38
CA LYS A 72 3.21 5.84 -11.80
C LYS A 72 2.48 4.83 -12.69
N LEU A 73 3.19 4.16 -13.59
CA LEU A 73 2.62 3.11 -14.44
C LEU A 73 2.14 1.91 -13.59
N GLU A 74 2.93 1.48 -12.61
CA GLU A 74 2.53 0.41 -11.69
C GLU A 74 1.32 0.80 -10.83
N CYS A 75 1.28 2.03 -10.33
CA CYS A 75 0.13 2.57 -9.59
C CYS A 75 -1.15 2.56 -10.43
N ASP A 76 -1.07 2.96 -11.71
CA ASP A 76 -2.21 2.98 -12.62
C ASP A 76 -2.70 1.54 -12.93
N ASP A 77 -1.80 0.58 -13.16
CA ASP A 77 -2.14 -0.84 -13.34
C ASP A 77 -2.79 -1.46 -12.09
N LEU A 78 -2.24 -1.21 -10.90
CA LEU A 78 -2.82 -1.66 -9.64
C LEU A 78 -4.21 -1.06 -9.41
N LYS A 79 -4.39 0.23 -9.72
CA LYS A 79 -5.68 0.90 -9.59
C LYS A 79 -6.74 0.28 -10.50
N ASP A 80 -6.38 -0.05 -11.74
CA ASP A 80 -7.25 -0.76 -12.67
C ASP A 80 -7.61 -2.17 -12.16
N LYS A 81 -6.63 -2.94 -11.66
CA LYS A 81 -6.87 -4.25 -11.03
C LYS A 81 -7.82 -4.17 -9.85
N ILE A 82 -7.66 -3.18 -8.97
CA ILE A 82 -8.56 -2.93 -7.83
C ILE A 82 -9.97 -2.60 -8.31
N SER A 83 -10.09 -1.77 -9.34
CA SER A 83 -11.39 -1.41 -9.93
C SER A 83 -12.11 -2.66 -10.45
N ARG A 84 -11.41 -3.49 -11.23
CA ARG A 84 -11.95 -4.76 -11.74
C ARG A 84 -12.32 -5.74 -10.63
N PHE A 85 -11.54 -5.80 -9.55
CA PHE A 85 -11.88 -6.62 -8.36
C PHE A 85 -13.20 -6.21 -7.74
N HIS A 86 -13.37 -4.91 -7.50
CA HIS A 86 -14.58 -4.38 -6.89
C HIS A 86 -15.80 -4.59 -7.79
N GLU A 87 -15.65 -4.43 -9.11
CA GLU A 87 -16.72 -4.70 -10.06
C GLU A 87 -17.11 -6.19 -10.06
N ALA A 88 -16.13 -7.10 -10.10
CA ALA A 88 -16.37 -8.55 -10.02
C ALA A 88 -17.07 -8.95 -8.72
N LEU A 89 -16.67 -8.37 -7.57
CA LEU A 89 -17.34 -8.58 -6.30
C LEU A 89 -18.78 -8.06 -6.30
N LYS A 90 -19.01 -6.86 -6.86
CA LYS A 90 -20.36 -6.27 -6.94
C LYS A 90 -21.29 -7.14 -7.78
N LYS A 91 -20.83 -7.57 -8.96
CA LYS A 91 -21.56 -8.50 -9.83
C LYS A 91 -21.85 -9.83 -9.13
N GLY A 92 -20.87 -10.37 -8.40
CA GLY A 92 -21.05 -11.58 -7.59
C GLY A 92 -22.11 -11.41 -6.50
N LYS A 93 -22.16 -10.26 -5.82
CA LYS A 93 -23.17 -9.95 -4.81
C LYS A 93 -24.58 -9.79 -5.40
N GLU A 94 -24.70 -9.18 -6.56
CA GLU A 94 -25.99 -9.04 -7.27
C GLU A 94 -26.54 -10.39 -7.74
N GLN A 95 -25.67 -11.36 -8.02
CA GLN A 95 -26.03 -12.71 -8.45
C GLN A 95 -26.05 -13.74 -7.31
N ASN A 96 -26.07 -13.28 -6.06
CA ASN A 96 -25.77 -14.10 -4.88
C ASN A 96 -26.94 -15.01 -4.43
N GLN A 97 -27.34 -15.93 -5.29
CA GLN A 97 -28.30 -16.99 -4.99
C GLN A 97 -27.83 -17.87 -3.82
N GLU A 98 -26.52 -18.05 -3.66
CA GLU A 98 -25.92 -18.81 -2.56
C GLU A 98 -26.26 -18.20 -1.19
N ALA A 99 -26.30 -16.87 -1.06
CA ALA A 99 -26.69 -16.20 0.19
C ALA A 99 -28.19 -16.29 0.48
N GLU A 100 -29.03 -16.29 -0.56
CA GLU A 100 -30.47 -16.51 -0.41
C GLU A 100 -30.75 -17.92 0.13
N VAL A 101 -30.14 -18.95 -0.48
CA VAL A 101 -30.23 -20.33 0.00
C VAL A 101 -29.70 -20.47 1.43
N LEU A 102 -28.59 -19.80 1.76
CA LEU A 102 -28.06 -19.81 3.12
C LEU A 102 -29.00 -19.11 4.12
N GLY A 103 -29.71 -18.06 3.70
CA GLY A 103 -30.76 -17.43 4.50
C GLY A 103 -31.95 -18.37 4.77
N HIS A 104 -32.34 -19.20 3.80
CA HIS A 104 -33.33 -20.24 4.03
C HIS A 104 -32.85 -21.27 5.07
N VAL A 105 -31.59 -21.72 4.98
CA VAL A 105 -31.01 -22.64 5.96
C VAL A 105 -30.97 -22.00 7.35
N GLU A 106 -30.64 -20.72 7.45
CA GLU A 106 -30.67 -19.95 8.71
C GLU A 106 -32.06 -19.96 9.34
N ASN A 107 -33.11 -19.66 8.58
CA ASN A 107 -34.49 -19.70 9.08
C ASN A 107 -34.90 -21.10 9.59
N TRP A 108 -34.49 -22.16 8.90
CA TRP A 108 -34.77 -23.54 9.33
C TRP A 108 -34.02 -23.91 10.62
N LEU A 109 -32.79 -23.40 10.80
CA LEU A 109 -32.03 -23.60 12.02
C LEU A 109 -32.62 -22.81 13.19
N GLU A 110 -33.15 -21.61 12.95
CA GLU A 110 -33.91 -20.85 13.95
C GLU A 110 -35.19 -21.61 14.36
N GLU A 111 -35.96 -22.11 13.40
CA GLU A 111 -37.17 -22.93 13.66
C GLU A 111 -36.82 -24.22 14.41
N ARG A 112 -35.66 -24.81 14.12
CA ARG A 112 -35.15 -25.98 14.84
C ARG A 112 -34.89 -25.67 16.30
N GLN A 113 -34.26 -24.55 16.59
CA GLN A 113 -34.01 -24.13 17.97
C GLN A 113 -35.32 -23.85 18.70
N ASP A 114 -36.33 -23.28 18.05
CA ASP A 114 -37.66 -23.10 18.64
C ASP A 114 -38.31 -24.44 19.03
N PHE A 115 -38.26 -25.45 18.16
CA PHE A 115 -38.72 -26.81 18.51
C PHE A 115 -37.88 -27.48 19.60
N PHE A 116 -36.58 -27.18 19.68
CA PHE A 116 -35.68 -27.75 20.68
C PHE A 116 -35.92 -27.14 22.07
N CYS A 117 -36.23 -25.84 22.13
CA CYS A 117 -36.40 -25.07 23.36
C CYS A 117 -37.85 -25.05 23.87
N SER A 118 -38.84 -25.38 23.03
CA SER A 118 -40.25 -25.39 23.42
C SER A 118 -40.62 -26.64 24.24
N ASN A 119 -41.28 -26.42 25.38
CA ASN A 119 -41.82 -27.51 26.21
C ASN A 119 -43.07 -28.18 25.59
N VAL A 120 -43.66 -27.60 24.54
CA VAL A 120 -44.94 -28.02 23.95
C VAL A 120 -44.72 -28.71 22.59
N LEU A 121 -43.67 -28.34 21.86
CA LEU A 121 -43.44 -28.85 20.52
C LEU A 121 -42.71 -30.19 20.55
N HIS A 122 -43.35 -31.21 19.97
CA HIS A 122 -42.90 -32.59 20.04
C HIS A 122 -41.65 -32.90 19.20
N HIS A 123 -40.81 -33.79 19.73
CA HIS A 123 -39.64 -34.43 19.10
C HIS A 123 -39.85 -34.84 17.62
N SER A 124 -41.05 -35.34 17.29
CA SER A 124 -41.40 -35.79 15.94
C SER A 124 -41.47 -34.67 14.90
N ARG A 125 -41.77 -33.42 15.29
CA ARG A 125 -41.77 -32.27 14.39
C ARG A 125 -40.34 -31.84 14.06
N ARG A 126 -39.46 -31.82 15.08
CA ARG A 126 -38.04 -31.55 14.91
C ARG A 126 -37.39 -32.55 13.95
N GLU A 127 -37.55 -33.85 14.19
CA GLU A 127 -36.96 -34.88 13.32
C GLU A 127 -37.42 -34.77 11.86
N ARG A 128 -38.70 -34.47 11.64
CA ARG A 128 -39.25 -34.29 10.29
C ARG A 128 -38.58 -33.13 9.60
N MET A 129 -38.44 -32.01 10.29
CA MET A 129 -37.82 -30.80 9.75
C MET A 129 -36.31 -31.01 9.52
N GLU A 130 -35.58 -31.63 10.45
CA GLU A 130 -34.16 -31.97 10.27
C GLU A 130 -33.93 -32.84 9.01
N LYS A 131 -34.75 -33.89 8.81
CA LYS A 131 -34.68 -34.74 7.60
C LYS A 131 -34.97 -33.93 6.33
N ASN A 132 -35.98 -33.07 6.37
CA ASN A 132 -36.33 -32.23 5.23
C ASN A 132 -35.21 -31.22 4.91
N LEU A 133 -34.54 -30.64 5.92
CA LEU A 133 -33.42 -29.72 5.70
C LEU A 133 -32.23 -30.43 5.05
N LEU A 134 -31.89 -31.64 5.51
CA LEU A 134 -30.82 -32.42 4.90
C LEU A 134 -31.11 -32.75 3.43
N VAL A 135 -32.37 -33.04 3.09
CA VAL A 135 -32.79 -33.25 1.70
C VAL A 135 -32.71 -31.96 0.89
N TYR A 136 -33.16 -30.83 1.46
CA TYR A 136 -33.08 -29.52 0.81
C TYR A 136 -31.63 -29.18 0.47
N VAL A 137 -30.73 -29.17 1.46
CA VAL A 137 -29.31 -28.82 1.27
C VAL A 137 -28.62 -29.80 0.31
N ALA A 138 -28.92 -31.09 0.37
CA ALA A 138 -28.37 -32.08 -0.56
C ALA A 138 -28.79 -31.84 -2.03
N LYS A 139 -29.93 -31.20 -2.26
CA LYS A 139 -30.42 -30.85 -3.59
C LYS A 139 -29.91 -29.50 -4.09
N GLN A 140 -29.21 -28.72 -3.26
CA GLN A 140 -28.72 -27.40 -3.64
C GLN A 140 -27.32 -27.49 -4.26
N PRO A 141 -27.17 -27.44 -5.60
CA PRO A 141 -25.85 -27.52 -6.23
C PRO A 141 -24.96 -26.32 -5.86
N LEU A 142 -25.59 -25.18 -5.56
CA LEU A 142 -24.92 -23.94 -5.18
C LEU A 142 -24.10 -24.08 -3.87
N LEU A 143 -24.53 -24.96 -2.96
CA LEU A 143 -23.88 -25.17 -1.66
C LEU A 143 -23.09 -26.48 -1.60
N ALA A 144 -22.95 -27.20 -2.70
CA ALA A 144 -22.30 -28.52 -2.73
C ALA A 144 -20.86 -28.46 -2.21
N HIS A 145 -20.15 -27.35 -2.46
CA HIS A 145 -18.77 -27.13 -2.02
C HIS A 145 -18.62 -26.88 -0.52
N LEU A 146 -19.71 -26.56 0.20
CA LEU A 146 -19.68 -26.30 1.64
C LEU A 146 -19.79 -27.58 2.47
N GLU A 147 -20.06 -28.72 1.84
CA GLU A 147 -20.35 -30.00 2.52
C GLU A 147 -21.43 -29.89 3.61
N MET A 148 -22.30 -28.88 3.50
CA MET A 148 -23.21 -28.45 4.55
C MET A 148 -24.15 -29.55 5.04
N LYS A 149 -24.52 -30.52 4.18
CA LYS A 149 -25.31 -31.69 4.57
C LYS A 149 -24.59 -32.55 5.62
N ASN A 150 -23.30 -32.78 5.45
CA ASN A 150 -22.51 -33.60 6.37
C ASN A 150 -22.37 -32.89 7.72
N ASP A 151 -22.02 -31.60 7.69
CA ASP A 151 -21.95 -30.75 8.86
C ASP A 151 -23.30 -30.71 9.61
N LEU A 152 -24.41 -30.46 8.91
CA LEU A 152 -25.76 -30.49 9.50
C LEU A 152 -26.11 -31.86 10.09
N SER A 153 -25.76 -32.94 9.40
CA SER A 153 -26.01 -34.29 9.91
C SER A 153 -25.22 -34.57 11.19
N ASP A 154 -24.02 -34.04 11.32
CA ASP A 154 -23.21 -34.19 12.54
C ASP A 154 -23.80 -33.34 13.67
N ILE A 155 -24.15 -32.08 13.40
CA ILE A 155 -24.83 -31.19 14.34
C ILE A 155 -26.11 -31.85 14.86
N PHE A 156 -26.97 -32.38 14.00
CA PHE A 156 -28.24 -32.97 14.42
C PHE A 156 -28.07 -34.22 15.29
N LYS A 157 -26.96 -34.95 15.14
CA LYS A 157 -26.66 -36.12 15.99
C LYS A 157 -26.11 -35.71 17.36
N ASN A 158 -25.32 -34.64 17.41
CA ASN A 158 -24.53 -34.27 18.58
C ASN A 158 -25.17 -33.16 19.42
N ASP A 159 -25.97 -32.28 18.82
CA ASP A 159 -26.63 -31.16 19.49
C ASP A 159 -27.83 -31.64 20.31
N ARG A 160 -27.65 -31.66 21.64
CA ARG A 160 -28.64 -32.14 22.61
C ARG A 160 -29.15 -31.06 23.55
N SER A 161 -28.81 -29.79 23.34
CA SER A 161 -29.12 -28.71 24.28
C SER A 161 -29.78 -27.52 23.61
N CYS A 162 -30.85 -27.00 24.22
CA CYS A 162 -31.34 -25.66 23.92
C CYS A 162 -30.29 -24.65 24.38
N ALA A 163 -30.03 -23.62 23.58
CA ALA A 163 -28.92 -22.72 23.82
C ALA A 163 -29.12 -21.72 24.98
N GLU A 164 -30.36 -21.44 25.43
CA GLU A 164 -30.69 -20.90 26.76
C GLU A 164 -32.21 -20.78 26.93
N TYR A 165 -32.79 -21.33 28.01
CA TYR A 165 -34.25 -21.32 28.24
C TYR A 165 -34.85 -19.91 28.44
N LEU A 166 -34.03 -18.94 28.85
CA LEU A 166 -34.44 -17.55 29.14
C LEU A 166 -34.00 -16.54 28.07
N ASN A 167 -33.41 -16.99 26.95
CA ASN A 167 -33.04 -16.07 25.88
C ASN A 167 -34.28 -15.67 25.07
N ALA A 168 -34.69 -14.41 25.19
CA ALA A 168 -35.74 -13.82 24.36
C ALA A 168 -35.27 -13.58 22.90
N ASP A 169 -33.97 -13.61 22.66
CA ASP A 169 -33.36 -13.43 21.34
C ASP A 169 -32.95 -14.78 20.75
N LEU A 170 -33.82 -15.35 19.92
CA LEU A 170 -33.60 -16.64 19.24
C LEU A 170 -32.31 -16.67 18.40
N LYS A 171 -31.76 -15.51 18.02
CA LYS A 171 -30.54 -15.35 17.22
C LYS A 171 -29.25 -15.44 18.02
N LYS A 172 -29.34 -15.46 19.35
CA LYS A 172 -28.17 -15.63 20.24
C LYS A 172 -27.97 -17.06 20.71
N ASN A 173 -28.77 -17.99 20.20
CA ASN A 173 -28.63 -19.40 20.50
C ASN A 173 -27.28 -19.93 19.96
N GLY A 174 -26.38 -20.30 20.88
CA GLY A 174 -24.96 -20.61 20.68
C GLY A 174 -24.58 -21.66 19.62
N CYS A 175 -25.53 -22.30 18.94
CA CYS A 175 -25.27 -23.22 17.83
C CYS A 175 -25.29 -22.58 16.42
N LEU A 176 -25.61 -21.28 16.28
CA LEU A 176 -25.49 -20.57 14.99
C LEU A 176 -24.04 -20.24 14.59
N MET A 177 -23.05 -20.74 15.34
CA MET A 177 -21.63 -20.62 14.96
C MET A 177 -21.34 -21.20 13.56
N TYR A 178 -21.99 -22.30 13.19
CA TYR A 178 -21.78 -22.94 11.88
C TYR A 178 -22.33 -22.09 10.72
N LEU A 179 -23.39 -21.30 10.92
CA LEU A 179 -23.82 -20.32 9.93
C LEU A 179 -22.78 -19.23 9.71
N ARG A 180 -22.09 -18.78 10.76
CA ARG A 180 -20.98 -17.83 10.61
C ARG A 180 -19.86 -18.45 9.79
N TYR A 181 -19.51 -19.70 10.08
CA TYR A 181 -18.52 -20.44 9.31
C TYR A 181 -18.91 -20.54 7.82
N TRP A 182 -20.12 -20.97 7.48
CA TRP A 182 -20.56 -21.07 6.08
C TRP A 182 -20.68 -19.70 5.40
N LYS A 183 -21.12 -18.64 6.12
CA LYS A 183 -21.12 -17.25 5.61
C LYS A 183 -19.71 -16.81 5.23
N VAL A 184 -18.70 -17.15 6.05
CA VAL A 184 -17.29 -16.84 5.78
C VAL A 184 -16.75 -17.67 4.61
N GLN A 185 -17.04 -18.97 4.53
CA GLN A 185 -16.62 -19.81 3.41
C GLN A 185 -17.20 -19.31 2.08
N LEU A 186 -18.46 -18.89 2.09
CA LEU A 186 -19.11 -18.33 0.92
C LEU A 186 -18.45 -17.02 0.47
N ALA A 187 -18.19 -16.12 1.41
CA ALA A 187 -17.46 -14.88 1.13
C ALA A 187 -16.07 -15.17 0.56
N LEU A 188 -15.33 -16.11 1.17
CA LEU A 188 -14.00 -16.51 0.70
C LEU A 188 -14.04 -17.01 -0.75
N GLN A 189 -15.05 -17.81 -1.11
CA GLN A 189 -15.19 -18.29 -2.47
C GLN A 189 -15.51 -17.16 -3.45
N GLN A 190 -16.36 -16.19 -3.07
CA GLN A 190 -16.62 -15.00 -3.89
C GLN A 190 -15.35 -14.19 -4.13
N HIS A 191 -14.53 -13.99 -3.10
CA HIS A 191 -13.23 -13.32 -3.23
C HIS A 191 -12.28 -14.09 -4.14
N LYS A 192 -12.19 -15.42 -4.04
CA LYS A 192 -11.40 -16.25 -4.95
C LYS A 192 -11.87 -16.17 -6.41
N ARG A 193 -13.19 -16.11 -6.64
CA ARG A 193 -13.76 -15.93 -8.00
C ARG A 193 -13.40 -14.55 -8.56
N ALA A 194 -13.49 -13.49 -7.75
CA ALA A 194 -13.10 -12.14 -8.15
C ALA A 194 -11.60 -12.02 -8.43
N GLU A 195 -10.76 -12.68 -7.63
CA GLU A 195 -9.31 -12.76 -7.85
C GLU A 195 -8.97 -13.48 -9.16
N ALA A 196 -9.59 -14.64 -9.41
CA ALA A 196 -9.41 -15.41 -10.64
C ALA A 196 -9.81 -14.62 -11.89
N ALA A 197 -10.87 -13.79 -11.80
CA ALA A 197 -11.31 -12.92 -12.89
C ALA A 197 -10.27 -11.85 -13.27
N ILE A 198 -9.50 -11.33 -12.30
CA ILE A 198 -8.44 -10.35 -12.57
C ILE A 198 -7.20 -11.02 -13.12
N LEU A 199 -6.85 -12.20 -12.59
CA LEU A 199 -5.68 -12.96 -13.01
C LEU A 199 -5.89 -13.63 -14.38
N GLY A 200 -7.09 -13.57 -14.97
CA GLY A 200 -7.42 -14.21 -16.24
C GLY A 200 -7.43 -15.74 -16.16
N ILE A 201 -7.42 -16.30 -14.96
CA ILE A 201 -7.44 -17.75 -14.73
C ILE A 201 -8.90 -18.18 -14.83
N GLN A 202 -9.30 -18.65 -16.01
CA GLN A 202 -10.56 -19.37 -16.18
C GLN A 202 -10.54 -20.59 -15.25
N THR A 203 -11.29 -20.55 -14.16
CA THR A 203 -11.57 -21.73 -13.33
C THR A 203 -12.33 -22.73 -14.20
N LYS A 204 -11.66 -23.82 -14.61
CA LYS A 204 -12.30 -24.95 -15.30
C LYS A 204 -13.52 -25.40 -14.48
N LYS A 205 -14.67 -25.41 -15.15
CA LYS A 205 -15.92 -26.01 -14.66
C LYS A 205 -15.74 -27.50 -14.38
#